data_AF-A0A9D3MEV9-F1
#
_entry.id   AF-A0A9D3MEV9-F1
#
_cell.length_a   1.000
_cell.length_b   1.000
_cell.length_c   1.000
_cell.angle_alpha   90.00
_cell.angle_beta   90.00
_cell.angle_gamma   90.00
#
_symmetry.space_group_name_H-M   'P 1'
#
loop_
_entity.id
_entity.type
_entity.pdbx_description
1 polymer ?
#
loop_
_entity_poly.entity_id
_entity_poly.type
_entity_poly.pdbx_seq_one_letter_code
_entity_poly.pdbx_strand_id
1 'polypeptide(L)'
;MASDPRVPGAGVFGDLPPSYTRSPPAANSDLLRRPSYCHAAFALKQISKGKAVGQKALLFVGLLVFGALSVGLRVAAIETDIEQLWVEAGSRVSRELRYTKEKQGEEAVFTSQMLIQTSKQEGTNILTQEALLQHLEAALAASKVQVSLYGKSWDLNKICFKSGVPIIENIMIERMIDRLFPCMIITPLDCFWEGAKLQGGSAYLPGMPDIQWMNLDPLKLMEELSQFTSLEGFREMLEKAQVGHAYMSRPCLDPDDPDCPQSAPNKELRQSPDIAQELRGGCHGFSKKFMHWQEELILGGRAKDSQDALLSAEALQTMYLLMSPKQLYEHFKDDYEIHDINWNQEKATAILESWQRKFVEVVHQSIPENSTQSIHAFSTTTLNDIMKSFSDVSVIRVAGGYLLMLAYACVTMLRWDCAKSQGAVGLAGVLLVALSVAAGLGLCSLLGLSFNAATTQVLPFLALGIGVDDMFLLAHSFTETGSNIPFKARTPPLASQANR
;
A
#
# COMPACT_ATOMS: atom_id res chain seq x y z
N MET A 1 35.82 39.74 29.38
CA MET A 1 36.70 39.25 30.47
C MET A 1 37.92 38.62 29.82
N ALA A 2 39.13 38.97 30.27
CA ALA A 2 40.46 38.43 29.91
C ALA A 2 40.80 38.27 28.40
N SER A 3 41.84 38.86 27.79
CA SER A 3 43.13 39.41 28.26
C SER A 3 44.18 38.39 28.73
N ASP A 4 44.94 37.84 27.76
CA ASP A 4 46.43 37.81 27.68
C ASP A 4 47.25 37.19 28.85
N PRO A 5 48.61 37.18 28.89
CA PRO A 5 49.64 36.92 27.85
C PRO A 5 50.61 35.77 28.20
N ARG A 6 51.47 35.36 27.25
CA ARG A 6 52.90 35.07 27.54
C ARG A 6 53.82 35.58 26.39
N VAL A 7 54.62 36.59 26.72
CA VAL A 7 55.68 37.29 25.95
C VAL A 7 57.07 36.74 26.41
N PRO A 8 58.27 37.29 26.07
CA PRO A 8 58.77 38.10 24.93
C PRO A 8 60.12 37.60 24.31
N GLY A 9 60.68 38.27 23.27
CA GLY A 9 62.10 38.01 22.88
C GLY A 9 62.75 38.61 21.60
N ALA A 10 62.87 39.94 21.48
CA ALA A 10 63.96 40.72 20.82
C ALA A 10 64.43 40.56 19.32
N GLY A 11 64.75 41.71 18.68
CA GLY A 11 65.56 41.88 17.43
C GLY A 11 64.75 42.27 16.17
N VAL A 12 64.71 43.48 15.57
CA VAL A 12 65.54 44.72 15.46
C VAL A 12 66.52 44.76 14.26
N PHE A 13 66.10 45.46 13.19
CA PHE A 13 66.83 46.04 12.02
C PHE A 13 67.66 45.12 11.10
N GLY A 14 67.67 45.28 9.76
CA GLY A 14 66.96 46.21 8.84
C GLY A 14 66.34 45.47 7.62
N ASP A 15 66.30 45.95 6.37
CA ASP A 15 66.70 47.23 5.76
C ASP A 15 65.99 47.45 4.38
N LEU A 16 66.36 48.50 3.62
CA LEU A 16 65.83 48.92 2.28
C LEU A 16 67.00 49.22 1.30
N PRO A 17 66.86 49.44 -0.04
CA PRO A 17 65.67 49.62 -0.92
C PRO A 17 65.79 48.72 -2.21
N PRO A 18 65.28 48.99 -3.46
CA PRO A 18 64.41 50.07 -3.95
C PRO A 18 63.18 49.66 -4.82
N SER A 19 62.40 50.69 -5.14
CA SER A 19 61.18 50.71 -5.97
C SER A 19 61.33 50.21 -7.41
N TYR A 20 60.32 49.50 -7.90
CA TYR A 20 60.11 49.24 -9.33
C TYR A 20 58.85 49.94 -9.86
N THR A 21 59.01 50.72 -10.93
CA THR A 21 57.94 51.41 -11.65
C THR A 21 57.09 50.45 -12.48
N ARG A 22 55.76 50.65 -12.48
CA ARG A 22 54.79 49.84 -13.23
C ARG A 22 54.72 50.27 -14.70
N SER A 23 55.20 49.44 -15.61
CA SER A 23 54.92 49.58 -17.06
C SER A 23 53.49 49.13 -17.38
N PRO A 24 52.80 49.77 -18.35
CA PRO A 24 51.50 49.30 -18.82
C PRO A 24 51.68 48.05 -19.70
N PRO A 25 50.79 47.03 -19.60
CA PRO A 25 50.85 45.86 -20.47
C PRO A 25 50.50 46.24 -21.92
N ALA A 26 51.19 45.61 -22.87
CA ALA A 26 50.96 45.83 -24.30
C ALA A 26 49.54 45.40 -24.73
N ALA A 27 48.96 46.13 -25.68
CA ALA A 27 47.64 45.83 -26.23
C ALA A 27 47.67 44.53 -27.04
N ASN A 28 46.99 43.50 -26.55
CA ASN A 28 46.95 42.18 -27.20
C ASN A 28 45.87 42.16 -28.30
N SER A 29 46.29 42.11 -29.57
CA SER A 29 45.42 42.31 -30.74
C SER A 29 44.55 41.10 -31.13
N ASP A 30 44.61 40.00 -30.40
CA ASP A 30 43.89 38.74 -30.70
C ASP A 30 42.46 38.64 -30.14
N LEU A 31 41.89 39.74 -29.65
CA LEU A 31 40.49 39.83 -29.18
C LEU A 31 39.44 39.80 -30.31
N LEU A 32 39.81 39.29 -31.49
CA LEU A 32 38.96 39.20 -32.67
C LEU A 32 37.90 38.08 -32.57
N ARG A 33 36.72 38.50 -32.08
CA ARG A 33 35.39 38.01 -32.52
C ARG A 33 35.15 36.50 -32.41
N ARG A 34 34.73 36.04 -31.22
CA ARG A 34 33.94 34.80 -31.08
C ARG A 34 32.51 35.03 -31.64
N PRO A 35 32.04 34.29 -32.65
CA PRO A 35 30.66 34.41 -33.13
C PRO A 35 29.73 33.55 -32.25
N SER A 36 29.22 34.10 -31.15
CA SER A 36 28.18 33.46 -30.34
C SER A 36 26.77 33.89 -30.79
N TYR A 37 25.86 32.92 -30.81
CA TYR A 37 24.39 33.01 -30.88
C TYR A 37 23.70 33.83 -31.98
N CYS A 38 24.05 35.09 -32.22
CA CYS A 38 23.31 35.98 -33.14
C CYS A 38 23.41 35.60 -34.63
N HIS A 39 24.31 34.68 -35.01
CA HIS A 39 24.45 34.21 -36.39
C HIS A 39 24.72 32.69 -36.47
N ALA A 40 23.74 31.86 -36.05
CA ALA A 40 23.81 30.40 -36.23
C ALA A 40 24.10 29.99 -37.70
N ALA A 41 23.54 30.71 -38.67
CA ALA A 41 23.82 30.52 -40.09
C ALA A 41 25.28 30.80 -40.49
N PHE A 42 25.96 31.76 -39.85
CA PHE A 42 27.38 32.05 -40.11
C PHE A 42 28.30 30.98 -39.50
N ALA A 43 27.97 30.47 -38.31
CA ALA A 43 28.68 29.35 -37.69
C ALA A 43 28.57 28.08 -38.55
N LEU A 44 27.37 27.73 -39.03
CA LEU A 44 27.17 26.63 -39.99
C LEU A 44 27.98 26.83 -41.29
N LYS A 45 28.02 28.06 -41.81
CA LYS A 45 28.78 28.43 -43.03
C LYS A 45 30.30 28.45 -42.84
N GLN A 46 30.80 28.55 -41.60
CA GLN A 46 32.22 28.35 -41.27
C GLN A 46 32.57 26.85 -41.20
N ILE A 47 31.66 26.02 -40.66
CA ILE A 47 31.84 24.57 -40.63
C ILE A 47 31.76 23.98 -42.04
N SER A 48 30.84 24.44 -42.90
CA SER A 48 30.77 24.01 -44.31
C SER A 48 31.98 24.44 -45.14
N LYS A 49 32.79 25.40 -44.65
CA LYS A 49 34.05 25.84 -45.25
C LYS A 49 35.29 25.13 -44.64
N GLY A 50 35.10 24.07 -43.86
CA GLY A 50 36.18 23.20 -43.37
C GLY A 50 37.11 23.80 -42.30
N LYS A 51 36.82 24.99 -41.76
CA LYS A 51 37.71 25.67 -40.79
C LYS A 51 37.53 25.22 -39.33
N ALA A 52 36.56 24.35 -39.05
CA ALA A 52 36.38 23.73 -37.74
C ALA A 52 35.96 22.27 -37.90
N VAL A 53 36.71 21.35 -37.29
CA VAL A 53 36.42 19.91 -37.28
C VAL A 53 35.82 19.55 -35.92
N GLY A 54 34.49 19.44 -35.88
CA GLY A 54 33.79 18.73 -34.81
C GLY A 54 33.40 17.34 -35.31
N GLN A 55 33.58 16.31 -34.50
CA GLN A 55 33.29 14.92 -34.86
C GLN A 55 31.77 14.64 -34.79
N LYS A 56 31.00 15.33 -35.64
CA LYS A 56 29.52 15.33 -35.67
C LYS A 56 28.92 13.93 -35.72
N ALA A 57 29.60 13.01 -36.42
CA ALA A 57 29.20 11.61 -36.50
C ALA A 57 29.09 10.95 -35.12
N LEU A 58 30.04 11.21 -34.21
CA LEU A 58 30.06 10.60 -32.87
C LEU A 58 28.86 11.05 -32.02
N LEU A 59 28.58 12.36 -32.01
CA LEU A 59 27.42 12.93 -31.29
C LEU A 59 26.09 12.44 -31.87
N PHE A 60 25.98 12.37 -33.20
CA PHE A 60 24.75 11.91 -33.86
C PHE A 60 24.50 10.40 -33.61
N VAL A 61 25.54 9.56 -33.73
CA VAL A 61 25.45 8.14 -33.41
C VAL A 61 25.13 7.91 -31.94
N GLY A 62 25.80 8.63 -31.02
CA GLY A 62 25.52 8.53 -29.59
C GLY A 62 24.07 8.89 -29.22
N LEU A 63 23.54 9.98 -29.79
CA LEU A 63 22.16 10.41 -29.56
C LEU A 63 21.15 9.39 -30.13
N LEU A 64 21.43 8.79 -31.29
CA LEU A 64 20.63 7.68 -31.82
C LEU A 64 20.67 6.43 -30.94
N VAL A 65 21.83 6.06 -30.39
CA VAL A 65 21.97 4.91 -29.48
C VAL A 65 21.18 5.13 -28.19
N PHE A 66 21.35 6.28 -27.53
CA PHE A 66 20.56 6.60 -26.33
C PHE A 66 19.06 6.70 -26.63
N GLY A 67 18.70 7.28 -27.78
CA GLY A 67 17.31 7.32 -28.26
C GLY A 67 16.72 5.92 -28.45
N ALA A 68 17.45 4.99 -29.06
CA ALA A 68 17.03 3.60 -29.25
C ALA A 68 16.87 2.86 -27.91
N LEU A 69 17.81 3.03 -26.96
CA LEU A 69 17.72 2.44 -25.63
C LEU A 69 16.54 2.98 -24.83
N SER A 70 16.22 4.28 -24.94
CA SER A 70 15.07 4.88 -24.24
C SER A 70 13.71 4.35 -24.71
N VAL A 71 13.60 3.79 -25.92
CA VAL A 71 12.39 3.07 -26.37
C VAL A 71 12.11 1.83 -25.50
N GLY A 72 13.14 1.28 -24.84
CA GLY A 72 13.04 0.18 -23.89
C GLY A 72 12.03 0.42 -22.75
N LEU A 73 11.80 1.68 -22.35
CA LEU A 73 10.77 2.01 -21.34
C LEU A 73 9.34 1.58 -21.74
N ARG A 74 9.07 1.28 -23.01
CA ARG A 74 7.76 0.74 -23.42
C ARG A 74 7.48 -0.67 -22.89
N VAL A 75 8.51 -1.39 -22.46
CA VAL A 75 8.42 -2.75 -21.89
C VAL A 75 8.60 -2.70 -20.36
N ALA A 76 8.49 -1.52 -19.75
CA ALA A 76 8.64 -1.32 -18.32
C ALA A 76 7.50 -2.01 -17.54
N ALA A 77 7.82 -3.12 -16.88
CA ALA A 77 6.96 -3.71 -15.87
C ALA A 77 7.19 -2.99 -14.54
N ILE A 78 6.10 -2.54 -13.90
CA ILE A 78 6.12 -2.01 -12.54
C ILE A 78 5.61 -3.11 -11.63
N GLU A 79 6.44 -3.53 -10.68
CA GLU A 79 6.05 -4.46 -9.64
C GLU A 79 5.35 -3.69 -8.52
N THR A 80 4.11 -4.09 -8.21
CA THR A 80 3.31 -3.50 -7.13
C THR A 80 3.03 -4.48 -5.99
N ASP A 81 3.40 -5.75 -6.18
CA ASP A 81 3.28 -6.80 -5.16
C ASP A 81 4.29 -6.57 -4.03
N ILE A 82 3.79 -6.34 -2.81
CA ILE A 82 4.62 -6.11 -1.62
C ILE A 82 5.50 -7.33 -1.34
N GLU A 83 4.98 -8.54 -1.49
CA GLU A 83 5.71 -9.74 -1.08
C GLU A 83 6.94 -9.97 -1.97
N GLN A 84 6.80 -9.77 -3.28
CA GLN A 84 7.91 -9.81 -4.23
C GLN A 84 8.91 -8.66 -4.06
N LEU A 85 8.45 -7.48 -3.61
CA LEU A 85 9.32 -6.32 -3.38
C LEU A 85 10.16 -6.41 -2.10
N TRP A 86 9.65 -7.07 -1.04
CA TRP A 86 10.28 -7.08 0.28
C TRP A 86 10.94 -8.41 0.66
N VAL A 87 10.59 -9.53 0.02
CA VAL A 87 11.23 -10.83 0.28
C VAL A 87 12.50 -10.98 -0.53
N GLU A 88 13.64 -11.14 0.14
CA GLU A 88 14.93 -11.39 -0.50
C GLU A 88 14.92 -12.68 -1.35
N ALA A 89 15.28 -12.56 -2.63
CA ALA A 89 15.35 -13.69 -3.56
C ALA A 89 16.45 -14.69 -3.17
N GLY A 90 16.10 -15.98 -3.06
CA GLY A 90 17.03 -17.04 -2.65
C GLY A 90 17.18 -17.18 -1.13
N SER A 91 16.58 -16.28 -0.34
CA SER A 91 16.48 -16.42 1.11
C SER A 91 15.70 -17.67 1.53
N ARG A 92 15.86 -18.07 2.79
CA ARG A 92 15.06 -19.16 3.39
C ARG A 92 13.55 -18.91 3.25
N VAL A 93 13.11 -17.67 3.47
CA VAL A 93 11.70 -17.25 3.36
C VAL A 93 11.18 -17.45 1.93
N SER A 94 11.95 -17.06 0.90
CA SER A 94 11.54 -17.28 -0.50
C SER A 94 11.34 -18.76 -0.86
N ARG A 95 12.06 -19.67 -0.21
CA ARG A 95 11.90 -21.13 -0.38
C ARG A 95 10.71 -21.68 0.39
N GLU A 96 10.43 -21.15 1.58
CA GLU A 96 9.26 -21.51 2.39
C GLU A 96 7.95 -21.04 1.73
N LEU A 97 7.92 -19.82 1.20
CA LEU A 97 6.81 -19.30 0.39
C LEU A 97 6.56 -20.16 -0.86
N ARG A 98 7.63 -20.47 -1.63
CA ARG A 98 7.51 -21.35 -2.80
C ARG A 98 6.96 -22.73 -2.43
N TYR A 99 7.43 -23.34 -1.36
CA TYR A 99 6.93 -24.63 -0.89
C TYR A 99 5.45 -24.56 -0.49
N THR A 100 5.03 -23.51 0.22
CA THR A 100 3.63 -23.28 0.58
C THR A 100 2.77 -23.12 -0.67
N LYS A 101 3.19 -22.27 -1.61
CA LYS A 101 2.52 -22.05 -2.90
C LYS A 101 2.46 -23.32 -3.77
N GLU A 102 3.45 -24.22 -3.70
CA GLU A 102 3.43 -25.51 -4.39
C GLU A 102 2.51 -26.55 -3.72
N LYS A 103 2.36 -26.55 -2.39
CA LYS A 103 1.57 -27.54 -1.65
C LYS A 103 0.13 -27.16 -1.41
N GLN A 104 -0.11 -25.90 -1.09
CA GLN A 104 -1.42 -25.31 -0.85
C GLN A 104 -2.00 -24.69 -2.13
N GLY A 105 -1.12 -24.35 -3.09
CA GLY A 105 -1.52 -23.77 -4.38
C GLY A 105 -1.87 -22.28 -4.34
N GLU A 106 -1.73 -21.64 -3.17
CA GLU A 106 -1.83 -20.21 -2.86
C GLU A 106 -1.00 -19.94 -1.58
N GLU A 107 -0.65 -18.67 -1.30
CA GLU A 107 0.07 -18.29 -0.08
C GLU A 107 -0.82 -18.20 1.18
N ALA A 108 -2.09 -17.80 1.03
CA ALA A 108 -3.02 -17.63 2.15
C ALA A 108 -4.37 -18.31 1.87
N VAL A 109 -4.90 -18.98 2.89
CA VAL A 109 -6.20 -19.67 2.87
C VAL A 109 -7.36 -18.66 2.81
N PHE A 110 -7.22 -17.52 3.48
CA PHE A 110 -8.27 -16.52 3.61
C PHE A 110 -7.66 -15.12 3.63
N THR A 111 -8.48 -14.12 3.31
CA THR A 111 -8.12 -12.70 3.43
C THR A 111 -8.96 -12.04 4.52
N SER A 112 -8.32 -11.31 5.43
CA SER A 112 -9.01 -10.61 6.52
C SER A 112 -9.40 -9.19 6.11
N GLN A 113 -10.67 -8.85 6.30
CA GLN A 113 -11.19 -7.48 6.15
C GLN A 113 -11.49 -6.96 7.55
N MET A 114 -10.83 -5.88 7.94
CA MET A 114 -10.82 -5.39 9.31
C MET A 114 -11.73 -4.17 9.47
N LEU A 115 -12.41 -4.13 10.60
CA LEU A 115 -13.25 -3.06 11.09
C LEU A 115 -12.72 -2.65 12.47
N ILE A 116 -12.11 -1.48 12.57
CA ILE A 116 -11.51 -0.98 13.82
C ILE A 116 -12.29 0.25 14.27
N GLN A 117 -12.81 0.22 15.50
CA GLN A 117 -13.43 1.37 16.13
C GLN A 117 -12.51 1.94 17.20
N THR A 118 -12.38 3.27 17.21
CA THR A 118 -11.62 4.05 18.18
C THR A 118 -12.47 5.21 18.68
N SER A 119 -12.12 5.78 19.82
CA SER A 119 -12.67 7.09 20.21
C SER A 119 -11.95 8.23 19.49
N LYS A 120 -12.66 9.33 19.21
CA LYS A 120 -12.05 10.58 18.71
C LYS A 120 -11.21 11.29 19.78
N GLN A 121 -11.31 10.88 21.05
CA GLN A 121 -10.52 11.41 22.17
C GLN A 121 -9.59 10.33 22.74
N GLU A 122 -8.29 10.62 22.78
CA GLU A 122 -7.27 9.72 23.33
C GLU A 122 -7.54 9.41 24.82
N GLY A 123 -7.27 8.15 25.23
CA GLY A 123 -7.41 7.70 26.63
C GLY A 123 -8.86 7.57 27.14
N THR A 124 -9.87 7.61 26.27
CA THR A 124 -11.27 7.34 26.66
C THR A 124 -11.63 5.86 26.52
N ASN A 125 -12.36 5.32 27.50
CA ASN A 125 -12.72 3.90 27.53
C ASN A 125 -13.82 3.58 26.50
N ILE A 126 -13.54 2.67 25.58
CA ILE A 126 -14.49 2.23 24.55
C ILE A 126 -15.47 1.14 25.04
N LEU A 127 -15.26 0.56 26.23
CA LEU A 127 -16.10 -0.51 26.79
C LEU A 127 -17.41 0.05 27.37
N THR A 128 -18.25 0.62 26.51
CA THR A 128 -19.56 1.18 26.85
C THR A 128 -20.66 0.65 25.93
N GLN A 129 -21.90 0.61 26.41
CA GLN A 129 -23.03 0.08 25.64
C GLN A 129 -23.26 0.86 24.35
N GLU A 130 -23.21 2.20 24.40
CA GLU A 130 -23.30 3.08 23.23
C GLU A 130 -22.21 2.75 22.19
N ALA A 131 -20.97 2.50 22.63
CA ALA A 131 -19.88 2.15 21.72
C ALA A 131 -20.04 0.77 21.06
N LEU A 132 -20.50 -0.24 21.80
CA LEU A 132 -20.74 -1.56 21.21
C LEU A 132 -21.98 -1.56 20.29
N LEU A 133 -22.99 -0.74 20.58
CA LEU A 133 -24.14 -0.55 19.68
C LEU A 133 -23.74 0.20 18.40
N GLN A 134 -22.88 1.22 18.47
CA GLN A 134 -22.33 1.87 17.27
C GLN A 134 -21.44 0.91 16.46
N HIS A 135 -20.63 0.09 17.13
CA HIS A 135 -19.83 -0.95 16.47
C HIS A 135 -20.71 -2.01 15.78
N LEU A 136 -21.82 -2.39 16.42
CA LEU A 136 -22.83 -3.28 15.87
C LEU A 136 -23.53 -2.70 14.64
N GLU A 137 -23.90 -1.41 14.64
CA GLU A 137 -24.52 -0.77 13.48
C GLU A 137 -23.59 -0.81 12.26
N ALA A 138 -22.31 -0.43 12.44
CA ALA A 138 -21.31 -0.50 11.37
C ALA A 138 -21.01 -1.94 10.94
N ALA A 139 -20.95 -2.88 11.88
CA ALA A 139 -20.75 -4.30 11.58
C ALA A 139 -21.95 -4.93 10.83
N LEU A 140 -23.18 -4.50 11.13
CA LEU A 140 -24.38 -4.91 10.40
C LEU A 140 -24.49 -4.26 9.01
N ALA A 141 -24.07 -3.00 8.88
CA ALA A 141 -23.95 -2.36 7.58
C ALA A 141 -22.93 -3.11 6.70
N ALA A 142 -21.79 -3.50 7.29
CA ALA A 142 -20.74 -4.28 6.64
C ALA A 142 -21.17 -5.71 6.25
N SER A 143 -21.90 -6.43 7.11
CA SER A 143 -22.35 -7.81 6.81
C SER A 143 -23.42 -7.86 5.72
N LYS A 144 -24.20 -6.78 5.57
CA LYS A 144 -25.24 -6.62 4.54
C LYS A 144 -24.72 -6.11 3.18
N VAL A 145 -23.41 -5.97 3.02
CA VAL A 145 -22.80 -5.57 1.74
C VAL A 145 -23.06 -6.64 0.68
N GLN A 146 -23.65 -6.22 -0.43
CA GLN A 146 -23.90 -7.04 -1.61
C GLN A 146 -23.39 -6.35 -2.88
N VAL A 147 -22.85 -7.11 -3.81
CA VAL A 147 -22.36 -6.62 -5.11
C VAL A 147 -22.98 -7.45 -6.24
N SER A 148 -23.50 -6.78 -7.27
CA SER A 148 -23.98 -7.47 -8.47
C SER A 148 -22.91 -7.46 -9.57
N LEU A 149 -22.44 -8.65 -9.95
CA LEU A 149 -21.45 -8.86 -11.01
C LEU A 149 -21.81 -10.12 -11.79
N TYR A 150 -21.56 -10.07 -13.11
CA TYR A 150 -21.85 -11.17 -14.05
C TYR A 150 -23.30 -11.67 -14.01
N GLY A 151 -24.27 -10.79 -13.68
CA GLY A 151 -25.69 -11.12 -13.60
C GLY A 151 -26.12 -11.88 -12.33
N LYS A 152 -25.22 -12.02 -11.34
CA LYS A 152 -25.49 -12.66 -10.04
C LYS A 152 -25.26 -11.66 -8.91
N SER A 153 -25.84 -11.88 -7.73
CA SER A 153 -25.57 -11.11 -6.51
C SER A 153 -24.64 -11.90 -5.59
N TRP A 154 -23.61 -11.23 -5.10
CA TRP A 154 -22.60 -11.75 -4.19
C TRP A 154 -22.75 -11.04 -2.85
N ASP A 155 -23.26 -11.76 -1.86
CA ASP A 155 -23.37 -11.36 -0.46
C ASP A 155 -22.21 -11.94 0.36
N LEU A 156 -22.11 -11.56 1.64
CA LEU A 156 -21.08 -12.09 2.54
C LEU A 156 -21.15 -13.62 2.70
N ASN A 157 -22.34 -14.23 2.75
CA ASN A 157 -22.53 -15.67 2.98
C ASN A 157 -21.95 -16.53 1.83
N LYS A 158 -21.91 -15.99 0.61
CA LYS A 158 -21.31 -16.64 -0.57
C LYS A 158 -19.78 -16.52 -0.64
N ILE A 159 -19.19 -15.48 -0.04
CA ILE A 159 -17.73 -15.21 -0.18
C ILE A 159 -16.93 -15.39 1.10
N CYS A 160 -17.59 -15.51 2.26
CA CYS A 160 -16.92 -15.67 3.54
C CYS A 160 -16.22 -17.04 3.64
N PHE A 161 -15.13 -17.09 4.40
CA PHE A 161 -14.45 -18.33 4.69
C PHE A 161 -15.30 -19.18 5.65
N LYS A 162 -15.66 -20.39 5.22
CA LYS A 162 -16.39 -21.40 6.00
C LYS A 162 -15.44 -22.57 6.31
N SER A 163 -15.11 -22.76 7.58
CA SER A 163 -14.13 -23.77 8.00
C SER A 163 -14.78 -25.13 8.24
N GLY A 164 -14.45 -26.12 7.39
CA GLY A 164 -14.78 -27.53 7.66
C GLY A 164 -16.27 -27.87 7.64
N VAL A 165 -16.99 -27.46 6.59
CA VAL A 165 -18.41 -27.80 6.39
C VAL A 165 -18.57 -29.35 6.39
N PRO A 166 -19.45 -29.91 7.23
CA PRO A 166 -19.63 -31.35 7.33
C PRO A 166 -20.45 -31.89 6.15
N ILE A 167 -19.95 -32.95 5.51
CA ILE A 167 -20.70 -33.69 4.47
C ILE A 167 -21.77 -34.54 5.16
N ILE A 168 -23.04 -34.41 4.77
CA ILE A 168 -24.17 -35.13 5.36
C ILE A 168 -24.96 -35.86 4.25
N GLU A 169 -25.24 -37.14 4.45
CA GLU A 169 -25.92 -37.99 3.46
C GLU A 169 -27.35 -37.54 3.10
N ASN A 170 -28.01 -36.82 4.01
CA ASN A 170 -29.35 -36.28 3.79
C ASN A 170 -29.30 -34.89 3.14
N ILE A 171 -29.57 -34.87 1.83
CA ILE A 171 -29.60 -33.68 0.94
C ILE A 171 -30.42 -32.50 1.51
N MET A 172 -31.50 -32.75 2.28
CA MET A 172 -32.29 -31.67 2.88
C MET A 172 -31.50 -30.96 3.99
N ILE A 173 -30.79 -31.74 4.80
CA ILE A 173 -30.03 -31.26 5.97
C ILE A 173 -28.69 -30.67 5.50
N GLU A 174 -28.06 -31.28 4.50
CA GLU A 174 -26.89 -30.73 3.77
C GLU A 174 -27.18 -29.31 3.29
N ARG A 175 -28.23 -29.11 2.47
CA ARG A 175 -28.64 -27.78 1.97
C ARG A 175 -29.04 -26.79 3.06
N MET A 176 -29.60 -27.27 4.17
CA MET A 176 -29.89 -26.44 5.34
C MET A 176 -28.59 -25.95 5.98
N ILE A 177 -27.63 -26.85 6.15
CA ILE A 177 -26.32 -26.54 6.73
C ILE A 177 -25.53 -25.62 5.81
N ASP A 178 -25.44 -25.86 4.50
CA ASP A 178 -24.68 -24.98 3.59
C ASP A 178 -25.12 -23.51 3.67
N ARG A 179 -26.43 -23.29 3.86
CA ARG A 179 -27.05 -21.97 4.01
C ARG A 179 -26.86 -21.36 5.39
N LEU A 180 -26.91 -22.16 6.45
CA LEU A 180 -26.77 -21.72 7.85
C LEU A 180 -25.32 -21.76 8.36
N PHE A 181 -24.39 -22.44 7.68
CA PHE A 181 -23.04 -22.64 8.20
C PHE A 181 -22.35 -21.29 8.37
N PRO A 182 -21.95 -20.92 9.59
CA PRO A 182 -21.65 -19.55 9.91
C PRO A 182 -20.36 -19.10 9.24
N CYS A 183 -20.33 -17.83 8.85
CA CYS A 183 -19.12 -17.18 8.38
C CYS A 183 -18.12 -17.04 9.53
N MET A 184 -16.84 -17.25 9.24
CA MET A 184 -15.76 -17.00 10.19
C MET A 184 -15.58 -15.48 10.36
N ILE A 185 -16.30 -14.91 11.33
CA ILE A 185 -16.21 -13.53 11.77
C ILE A 185 -15.60 -13.55 13.18
N ILE A 186 -14.55 -12.77 13.41
CA ILE A 186 -13.90 -12.61 14.71
C ILE A 186 -14.33 -11.24 15.25
N THR A 187 -15.11 -11.20 16.33
CA THR A 187 -15.71 -9.96 16.83
C THR A 187 -15.95 -10.00 18.35
N PRO A 188 -15.83 -8.86 19.07
CA PRO A 188 -16.26 -8.77 20.47
C PRO A 188 -17.79 -8.92 20.61
N LEU A 189 -18.56 -8.70 19.53
CA LEU A 189 -20.01 -8.87 19.53
C LEU A 189 -20.44 -10.34 19.70
N ASP A 190 -19.53 -11.30 19.50
CA ASP A 190 -19.80 -12.71 19.78
C ASP A 190 -19.97 -12.98 21.28
N CYS A 191 -19.46 -12.16 22.19
CA CYS A 191 -19.79 -12.33 23.61
C CYS A 191 -21.30 -12.13 23.90
N PHE A 192 -22.01 -11.44 23.01
CA PHE A 192 -23.41 -11.05 23.15
C PHE A 192 -24.32 -11.80 22.18
N TRP A 193 -25.63 -11.70 22.36
CA TRP A 193 -26.60 -12.28 21.42
C TRP A 193 -26.52 -11.64 20.03
N GLU A 194 -26.19 -10.34 19.96
CA GLU A 194 -26.14 -9.58 18.70
C GLU A 194 -25.08 -10.05 17.70
N GLY A 195 -24.07 -10.84 18.11
CA GLY A 195 -23.21 -11.57 17.18
C GLY A 195 -23.99 -12.46 16.20
N ALA A 196 -25.15 -12.98 16.62
CA ALA A 196 -26.07 -13.71 15.76
C ALA A 196 -26.65 -12.89 14.61
N LYS A 197 -26.79 -11.56 14.79
CA LYS A 197 -27.31 -10.64 13.76
C LYS A 197 -26.30 -10.40 12.62
N LEU A 198 -25.00 -10.61 12.90
CA LEU A 198 -23.93 -10.48 11.91
C LEU A 198 -23.87 -11.68 10.97
N GLN A 199 -24.35 -12.85 11.43
CA GLN A 199 -24.36 -14.08 10.65
C GLN A 199 -25.48 -14.04 9.62
N GLY A 200 -25.10 -14.09 8.34
CA GLY A 200 -26.03 -14.21 7.22
C GLY A 200 -26.56 -15.63 7.04
N GLY A 201 -27.55 -15.76 6.15
CA GLY A 201 -28.16 -17.04 5.80
C GLY A 201 -29.45 -17.31 6.56
N SER A 202 -30.41 -17.91 5.85
CA SER A 202 -31.61 -18.45 6.45
C SER A 202 -31.99 -19.78 5.82
N ALA A 203 -32.67 -20.62 6.60
CA ALA A 203 -33.20 -21.89 6.14
C ALA A 203 -34.71 -21.96 6.39
N TYR A 204 -35.45 -22.11 5.30
CA TYR A 204 -36.87 -22.38 5.33
C TYR A 204 -37.13 -23.89 5.45
N LEU A 205 -37.77 -24.29 6.55
CA LEU A 205 -38.31 -25.64 6.71
C LEU A 205 -39.85 -25.60 6.70
N PRO A 206 -40.54 -26.47 5.95
CA PRO A 206 -42.00 -26.48 5.91
C PRO A 206 -42.61 -26.68 7.30
N GLY A 207 -43.47 -25.73 7.71
CA GLY A 207 -44.13 -25.74 9.01
C GLY A 207 -43.40 -24.98 10.13
N MET A 208 -42.20 -24.45 9.87
CA MET A 208 -41.46 -23.58 10.79
C MET A 208 -41.31 -22.15 10.23
N PRO A 209 -41.10 -21.13 11.10
CA PRO A 209 -40.62 -19.83 10.66
C PRO A 209 -39.21 -19.95 10.04
N ASP A 210 -38.79 -18.91 9.31
CA ASP A 210 -37.47 -18.90 8.67
C ASP A 210 -36.36 -18.95 9.73
N ILE A 211 -35.51 -19.98 9.66
CA ILE A 211 -34.50 -20.27 10.68
C ILE A 211 -33.26 -19.42 10.41
N GLN A 212 -32.81 -18.68 11.42
CA GLN A 212 -31.67 -17.76 11.38
C GLN A 212 -30.92 -17.87 12.72
N TRP A 213 -29.64 -17.49 12.77
CA TRP A 213 -28.86 -17.55 14.02
C TRP A 213 -29.48 -16.73 15.17
N MET A 214 -30.30 -15.72 14.87
CA MET A 214 -31.05 -14.91 15.84
C MET A 214 -32.16 -15.68 16.57
N ASN A 215 -32.73 -16.74 15.98
CA ASN A 215 -33.84 -17.52 16.54
C ASN A 215 -33.55 -19.04 16.69
N LEU A 216 -32.36 -19.48 16.27
CA LEU A 216 -31.92 -20.87 16.29
C LEU A 216 -31.34 -21.29 17.65
N ASP A 217 -32.03 -22.20 18.35
CA ASP A 217 -31.42 -23.06 19.36
C ASP A 217 -31.07 -24.42 18.72
N PRO A 218 -29.76 -24.76 18.54
CA PRO A 218 -29.36 -26.02 17.93
C PRO A 218 -29.82 -27.26 18.70
N LEU A 219 -29.88 -27.21 20.04
CA LEU A 219 -30.29 -28.37 20.84
C LEU A 219 -31.77 -28.67 20.65
N LYS A 220 -32.60 -27.63 20.69
CA LYS A 220 -34.05 -27.73 20.46
C LYS A 220 -34.35 -28.18 19.02
N LEU A 221 -33.67 -27.61 18.01
CA LEU A 221 -33.84 -28.04 16.62
C LEU A 221 -33.45 -29.53 16.44
N MET A 222 -32.42 -30.00 17.15
CA MET A 222 -32.04 -31.43 17.12
C MET A 222 -33.00 -32.36 17.87
N GLU A 223 -33.88 -31.85 18.73
CA GLU A 223 -34.97 -32.62 19.35
C GLU A 223 -36.23 -32.66 18.48
N GLU A 224 -36.50 -31.59 17.75
CA GLU A 224 -37.60 -31.53 16.78
C GLU A 224 -37.29 -32.37 15.53
N LEU A 225 -36.07 -32.28 14.99
CA LEU A 225 -35.65 -33.05 13.80
C LEU A 225 -35.36 -34.54 14.09
N SER A 226 -35.06 -34.92 15.34
CA SER A 226 -34.85 -36.33 15.70
C SER A 226 -36.11 -37.19 15.56
N GLN A 227 -37.29 -36.57 15.54
CA GLN A 227 -38.57 -37.23 15.30
C GLN A 227 -38.71 -37.72 13.84
N PHE A 228 -37.98 -37.12 12.92
CA PHE A 228 -38.05 -37.41 11.48
C PHE A 228 -36.82 -38.18 10.96
N THR A 229 -35.64 -37.97 11.55
CA THR A 229 -34.37 -38.56 11.09
C THR A 229 -33.42 -38.84 12.26
N SER A 230 -32.60 -39.89 12.15
CA SER A 230 -31.54 -40.17 13.13
C SER A 230 -30.40 -39.15 13.01
N LEU A 231 -30.22 -38.31 14.03
CA LEU A 231 -29.22 -37.24 14.06
C LEU A 231 -28.14 -37.43 15.14
N GLU A 232 -27.94 -38.67 15.60
CA GLU A 232 -26.99 -39.06 16.64
C GLU A 232 -25.58 -38.48 16.40
N GLY A 233 -25.01 -38.68 15.20
CA GLY A 233 -23.66 -38.20 14.87
C GLY A 233 -23.54 -36.67 14.80
N PHE A 234 -24.61 -35.97 14.40
CA PHE A 234 -24.62 -34.50 14.38
C PHE A 234 -24.78 -33.93 15.80
N ARG A 235 -25.61 -34.57 16.64
CA ARG A 235 -25.72 -34.24 18.08
C ARG A 235 -24.36 -34.45 18.78
N GLU A 236 -23.70 -35.57 18.54
CA GLU A 236 -22.36 -35.85 19.09
C GLU A 236 -21.31 -34.83 18.60
N MET A 237 -21.40 -34.38 17.35
CA MET A 237 -20.54 -33.32 16.81
C MET A 237 -20.76 -31.97 17.52
N LEU A 238 -22.02 -31.55 17.70
CA LEU A 238 -22.37 -30.32 18.43
C LEU A 238 -21.91 -30.35 19.90
N GLU A 239 -22.03 -31.50 20.55
CA GLU A 239 -21.57 -31.72 21.93
C GLU A 239 -20.04 -31.69 22.02
N LYS A 240 -19.33 -32.41 21.13
CA LYS A 240 -17.86 -32.39 21.04
C LYS A 240 -17.30 -30.99 20.76
N ALA A 241 -18.04 -30.16 20.03
CA ALA A 241 -17.73 -28.76 19.73
C ALA A 241 -18.21 -27.77 20.82
N GLN A 242 -18.95 -28.23 21.83
CA GLN A 242 -19.49 -27.42 22.94
C GLN A 242 -20.31 -26.21 22.44
N VAL A 243 -21.21 -26.44 21.47
CA VAL A 243 -22.08 -25.39 20.93
C VAL A 243 -23.18 -25.02 21.93
N GLY A 244 -23.83 -26.02 22.55
CA GLY A 244 -24.98 -25.79 23.43
C GLY A 244 -26.10 -25.02 22.72
N HIS A 245 -26.69 -24.05 23.41
CA HIS A 245 -27.73 -23.14 22.88
C HIS A 245 -27.18 -22.02 21.97
N ALA A 246 -25.92 -22.11 21.49
CA ALA A 246 -25.24 -21.14 20.64
C ALA A 246 -25.30 -19.68 21.15
N TYR A 247 -26.17 -18.85 20.56
CA TYR A 247 -26.36 -17.43 20.92
C TYR A 247 -27.55 -17.19 21.87
N MET A 248 -28.47 -18.15 22.03
CA MET A 248 -29.72 -17.96 22.79
C MET A 248 -29.49 -17.76 24.31
N SER A 249 -28.34 -18.17 24.83
CA SER A 249 -27.97 -18.04 26.25
C SER A 249 -26.98 -16.90 26.53
N ARG A 250 -26.70 -16.04 25.54
CA ARG A 250 -25.81 -14.87 25.68
C ARG A 250 -26.59 -13.65 26.17
N PRO A 251 -25.98 -12.72 26.92
CA PRO A 251 -26.62 -11.45 27.24
C PRO A 251 -26.89 -10.64 25.96
N CYS A 252 -27.99 -9.91 25.92
CA CYS A 252 -28.26 -8.92 24.87
C CYS A 252 -27.60 -7.58 25.23
N LEU A 253 -26.96 -6.92 24.27
CA LEU A 253 -26.49 -5.54 24.41
C LEU A 253 -27.66 -4.57 24.58
N ASP A 254 -28.78 -4.81 23.89
CA ASP A 254 -30.03 -4.07 24.09
C ASP A 254 -31.14 -4.99 24.64
N PRO A 255 -31.48 -4.89 25.95
CA PRO A 255 -32.58 -5.65 26.53
C PRO A 255 -33.98 -5.22 26.07
N ASP A 256 -34.16 -4.01 25.53
CA ASP A 256 -35.46 -3.52 25.06
C ASP A 256 -35.75 -3.93 23.60
N ASP A 257 -34.74 -4.44 22.86
CA ASP A 257 -34.89 -5.02 21.53
C ASP A 257 -35.96 -6.13 21.50
N PRO A 258 -37.00 -6.06 20.64
CA PRO A 258 -38.07 -7.05 20.60
C PRO A 258 -37.61 -8.46 20.18
N ASP A 259 -36.53 -8.57 19.40
CA ASP A 259 -36.00 -9.84 18.88
C ASP A 259 -35.07 -10.55 19.87
N CYS A 260 -34.59 -9.85 20.91
CA CYS A 260 -33.73 -10.45 21.96
C CYS A 260 -34.48 -11.59 22.71
N PRO A 261 -33.89 -12.80 22.79
CA PRO A 261 -34.59 -14.00 23.26
C PRO A 261 -34.87 -13.97 24.76
N GLN A 262 -36.01 -14.55 25.17
CA GLN A 262 -36.41 -14.64 26.58
C GLN A 262 -35.47 -15.52 27.44
N SER A 263 -34.62 -16.34 26.81
CA SER A 263 -33.57 -17.12 27.47
C SER A 263 -32.30 -16.33 27.79
N ALA A 264 -32.17 -15.08 27.31
CA ALA A 264 -31.02 -14.23 27.63
C ALA A 264 -31.07 -13.78 29.11
N PRO A 265 -29.96 -13.87 29.86
CA PRO A 265 -29.96 -13.69 31.32
C PRO A 265 -30.37 -12.29 31.79
N ASN A 266 -30.29 -11.27 30.92
CA ASN A 266 -30.63 -9.89 31.24
C ASN A 266 -31.97 -9.42 30.64
N LYS A 267 -32.70 -10.28 29.90
CA LYS A 267 -33.96 -9.89 29.23
C LYS A 267 -35.09 -9.58 30.21
N GLU A 268 -35.27 -10.42 31.24
CA GLU A 268 -36.29 -10.18 32.29
C GLU A 268 -35.94 -8.97 33.16
N LEU A 269 -34.65 -8.76 33.45
CA LEU A 269 -34.14 -7.72 34.34
C LEU A 269 -34.05 -6.33 33.67
N ARG A 270 -34.01 -6.29 32.33
CA ARG A 270 -33.77 -5.08 31.52
C ARG A 270 -32.54 -4.27 31.94
N GLN A 271 -31.48 -4.96 32.34
CA GLN A 271 -30.23 -4.35 32.76
C GLN A 271 -29.18 -4.45 31.64
N SER A 272 -28.49 -3.34 31.38
CA SER A 272 -27.31 -3.31 30.50
C SER A 272 -26.21 -4.23 31.06
N PRO A 273 -25.60 -5.12 30.26
CA PRO A 273 -24.55 -6.01 30.75
C PRO A 273 -23.27 -5.25 31.13
N ASP A 274 -22.47 -5.79 32.06
CA ASP A 274 -21.12 -5.29 32.32
C ASP A 274 -20.17 -5.79 31.22
N ILE A 275 -19.93 -4.92 30.24
CA ILE A 275 -19.15 -5.23 29.04
C ILE A 275 -17.69 -5.61 29.38
N ALA A 276 -17.09 -5.02 30.42
CA ALA A 276 -15.74 -5.36 30.81
C ALA A 276 -15.66 -6.75 31.46
N GLN A 277 -16.72 -7.16 32.17
CA GLN A 277 -16.84 -8.51 32.71
C GLN A 277 -17.12 -9.56 31.62
N GLU A 278 -18.04 -9.30 30.69
CA GLU A 278 -18.41 -10.26 29.62
C GLU A 278 -17.27 -10.49 28.61
N LEU A 279 -16.44 -9.48 28.33
CA LEU A 279 -15.28 -9.60 27.43
C LEU A 279 -14.03 -10.22 28.10
N ARG A 280 -14.09 -10.54 29.40
CA ARG A 280 -12.94 -11.04 30.17
C ARG A 280 -12.54 -12.45 29.75
N GLY A 281 -11.28 -12.62 29.37
CA GLY A 281 -10.77 -13.88 28.82
C GLY A 281 -11.02 -14.05 27.32
N GLY A 282 -11.61 -13.05 26.66
CA GLY A 282 -11.96 -13.07 25.25
C GLY A 282 -13.36 -13.62 24.98
N CYS A 283 -13.78 -13.61 23.71
CA CYS A 283 -15.09 -14.09 23.29
C CYS A 283 -15.03 -15.49 22.69
N HIS A 284 -16.19 -16.14 22.60
CA HIS A 284 -16.32 -17.40 21.88
C HIS A 284 -17.36 -17.26 20.77
N GLY A 285 -17.06 -17.74 19.56
CA GLY A 285 -18.05 -17.90 18.49
C GLY A 285 -19.10 -18.96 18.84
N PHE A 286 -19.82 -19.51 17.86
CA PHE A 286 -20.86 -20.52 18.13
C PHE A 286 -20.32 -21.78 18.84
N SER A 287 -19.06 -22.17 18.57
CA SER A 287 -18.37 -23.29 19.22
C SER A 287 -17.43 -22.79 20.33
N LYS A 288 -17.77 -23.04 21.59
CA LYS A 288 -16.95 -22.62 22.74
C LYS A 288 -15.54 -23.23 22.73
N LYS A 289 -15.42 -24.45 22.19
CA LYS A 289 -14.17 -25.22 22.19
C LYS A 289 -13.20 -24.86 21.05
N PHE A 290 -13.73 -24.56 19.85
CA PHE A 290 -12.91 -24.39 18.65
C PHE A 290 -12.81 -22.95 18.15
N MET A 291 -13.72 -22.07 18.58
CA MET A 291 -13.77 -20.66 18.16
C MET A 291 -13.60 -19.75 19.37
N HIS A 292 -12.43 -19.78 20.00
CA HIS A 292 -12.06 -18.86 21.07
C HIS A 292 -11.27 -17.67 20.48
N TRP A 293 -11.82 -16.47 20.64
CA TRP A 293 -11.24 -15.21 20.23
C TRP A 293 -10.56 -14.56 21.43
N GLN A 294 -9.23 -14.67 21.49
CA GLN A 294 -8.44 -14.06 22.56
C GLN A 294 -8.62 -12.53 22.61
N GLU A 295 -8.56 -11.94 23.80
CA GLU A 295 -8.69 -10.50 24.02
C GLU A 295 -7.78 -9.67 23.08
N GLU A 296 -6.55 -10.14 22.85
CA GLU A 296 -5.54 -9.56 21.96
C GLU A 296 -6.06 -9.30 20.52
N LEU A 297 -7.00 -10.11 20.04
CA LEU A 297 -7.49 -10.07 18.65
C LEU A 297 -8.71 -9.17 18.46
N ILE A 298 -9.42 -8.87 19.55
CA ILE A 298 -10.69 -8.12 19.54
C ILE A 298 -10.61 -6.75 20.26
N LEU A 299 -9.61 -6.54 21.14
CA LEU A 299 -9.45 -5.33 21.94
C LEU A 299 -8.03 -4.74 21.87
N GLY A 300 -7.96 -3.46 21.49
CA GLY A 300 -6.73 -2.66 21.53
C GLY A 300 -6.66 -1.73 22.76
N GLY A 301 -5.45 -1.38 23.18
CA GLY A 301 -5.23 -0.45 24.31
C GLY A 301 -5.81 -0.93 25.64
N ARG A 302 -5.75 -2.24 25.92
CA ARG A 302 -6.31 -2.83 27.16
C ARG A 302 -5.55 -2.36 28.39
N ALA A 303 -6.28 -1.87 29.40
CA ALA A 303 -5.79 -1.70 30.76
C ALA A 303 -6.48 -2.69 31.70
N LYS A 304 -5.67 -3.35 32.54
CA LYS A 304 -6.11 -4.37 33.50
C LYS A 304 -5.79 -3.97 34.94
N ASP A 305 -6.56 -4.48 35.88
CA ASP A 305 -6.29 -4.38 37.32
C ASP A 305 -5.12 -5.31 37.74
N SER A 306 -4.62 -5.09 38.94
CA SER A 306 -3.73 -5.96 39.73
C SER A 306 -4.13 -7.44 39.80
N GLN A 307 -5.39 -7.80 39.53
CA GLN A 307 -5.91 -9.17 39.45
C GLN A 307 -6.06 -9.71 38.01
N ASP A 308 -5.42 -9.08 37.02
CA ASP A 308 -5.55 -9.36 35.58
C ASP A 308 -7.01 -9.30 35.06
N ALA A 309 -7.86 -8.53 35.75
CA ALA A 309 -9.23 -8.24 35.28
C ALA A 309 -9.21 -7.07 34.29
N LEU A 310 -9.91 -7.20 33.17
CA LEU A 310 -10.09 -6.12 32.19
C LEU A 310 -10.86 -4.96 32.84
N LEU A 311 -10.32 -3.74 32.75
CA LEU A 311 -10.97 -2.52 33.25
C LEU A 311 -11.40 -1.58 32.12
N SER A 312 -10.56 -1.44 31.10
CA SER A 312 -10.83 -0.55 29.96
C SER A 312 -10.07 -1.00 28.71
N ALA A 313 -10.51 -0.51 27.56
CA ALA A 313 -9.85 -0.63 26.27
C ALA A 313 -10.00 0.68 25.48
N GLU A 314 -9.13 0.91 24.51
CA GLU A 314 -9.14 2.13 23.67
C GLU A 314 -9.71 1.87 22.27
N ALA A 315 -9.66 0.62 21.81
CA ALA A 315 -10.13 0.22 20.48
C ALA A 315 -10.85 -1.13 20.48
N LEU A 316 -11.85 -1.27 19.60
CA LEU A 316 -12.52 -2.54 19.27
C LEU A 316 -12.12 -2.97 17.86
N GLN A 317 -11.96 -4.27 17.64
CA GLN A 317 -11.65 -4.83 16.33
C GLN A 317 -12.64 -5.93 15.94
N THR A 318 -13.06 -5.94 14.68
CA THR A 318 -13.79 -7.05 14.06
C THR A 318 -13.15 -7.41 12.74
N MET A 319 -13.02 -8.71 12.46
CA MET A 319 -12.40 -9.23 11.24
C MET A 319 -13.37 -10.17 10.54
N TYR A 320 -13.70 -9.85 9.28
CA TYR A 320 -14.42 -10.73 8.37
C TYR A 320 -13.40 -11.54 7.58
N LEU A 321 -13.40 -12.87 7.72
CA LEU A 321 -12.54 -13.72 6.91
C LEU A 321 -13.26 -14.07 5.61
N LEU A 322 -12.66 -13.70 4.48
CA LEU A 322 -13.13 -14.04 3.14
C LEU A 322 -12.28 -15.18 2.56
N MET A 323 -12.87 -16.01 1.72
CA MET A 323 -12.12 -16.97 0.91
C MET A 323 -11.07 -16.24 0.05
N SER A 324 -9.95 -16.91 -0.21
CA SER A 324 -9.02 -16.48 -1.24
C SER A 324 -9.63 -16.64 -2.66
N PRO A 325 -9.09 -15.97 -3.69
CA PRO A 325 -9.65 -16.06 -5.05
C PRO A 325 -9.70 -17.48 -5.61
N LYS A 326 -8.69 -18.32 -5.32
CA LYS A 326 -8.72 -19.73 -5.74
C LYS A 326 -9.73 -20.56 -4.94
N GLN A 327 -9.87 -20.33 -3.63
CA GLN A 327 -10.89 -21.04 -2.84
C GLN A 327 -12.30 -20.67 -3.30
N LEU A 328 -12.57 -19.39 -3.56
CA LEU A 328 -13.84 -18.96 -4.14
C LEU A 328 -14.06 -19.62 -5.51
N TYR A 329 -13.01 -19.73 -6.33
CA TYR A 329 -13.08 -20.46 -7.60
C TYR A 329 -13.41 -21.95 -7.42
N GLU A 330 -12.71 -22.66 -6.52
CA GLU A 330 -12.88 -24.09 -6.25
C GLU A 330 -14.23 -24.39 -5.58
N HIS A 331 -14.71 -23.53 -4.68
CA HIS A 331 -15.98 -23.69 -3.97
C HIS A 331 -17.18 -23.66 -4.93
N PHE A 332 -17.21 -22.71 -5.87
CA PHE A 332 -18.31 -22.61 -6.83
C PHE A 332 -18.10 -23.45 -8.10
N LYS A 333 -16.91 -24.03 -8.33
CA LYS A 333 -16.51 -24.61 -9.63
C LYS A 333 -17.55 -25.52 -10.30
N ASP A 334 -18.24 -26.33 -9.51
CA ASP A 334 -19.20 -27.34 -9.97
C ASP A 334 -20.66 -26.98 -9.53
N ASP A 335 -20.93 -25.71 -9.18
CA ASP A 335 -22.24 -25.19 -8.73
C ASP A 335 -23.09 -24.67 -9.90
N TYR A 336 -24.37 -25.07 -9.91
CA TYR A 336 -25.41 -24.61 -10.85
C TYR A 336 -25.59 -23.08 -10.89
N GLU A 337 -25.33 -22.35 -9.80
CA GLU A 337 -25.45 -20.89 -9.79
C GLU A 337 -24.50 -20.19 -10.78
N ILE A 338 -23.32 -20.76 -11.06
CA ILE A 338 -22.30 -20.14 -11.91
C ILE A 338 -22.22 -20.72 -13.32
N HIS A 339 -22.98 -21.78 -13.64
CA HIS A 339 -22.92 -22.48 -14.94
C HIS A 339 -23.16 -21.58 -16.17
N ASP A 340 -23.87 -20.46 -16.00
CA ASP A 340 -24.09 -19.45 -17.06
C ASP A 340 -22.84 -18.62 -17.39
N ILE A 341 -21.79 -18.72 -16.57
CA ILE A 341 -20.60 -17.86 -16.59
C ILE A 341 -19.39 -18.75 -16.88
N ASN A 342 -18.56 -18.36 -17.87
CA ASN A 342 -17.23 -18.97 -18.03
C ASN A 342 -16.34 -18.62 -16.82
N TRP A 343 -16.36 -19.46 -15.79
CA TRP A 343 -15.80 -19.20 -14.47
C TRP A 343 -14.28 -19.36 -14.45
N ASN A 344 -13.58 -18.39 -13.87
CA ASN A 344 -12.13 -18.39 -13.73
C ASN A 344 -11.70 -17.63 -12.48
N GLN A 345 -10.44 -17.84 -12.06
CA GLN A 345 -9.88 -17.20 -10.87
C GLN A 345 -9.86 -15.65 -11.00
N GLU A 346 -9.70 -15.10 -12.21
CA GLU A 346 -9.76 -13.64 -12.44
C GLU A 346 -11.13 -13.04 -12.09
N LYS A 347 -12.23 -13.73 -12.45
CA LYS A 347 -13.59 -13.30 -12.07
C LYS A 347 -13.82 -13.41 -10.57
N ALA A 348 -13.32 -14.47 -9.93
CA ALA A 348 -13.36 -14.62 -8.48
C ALA A 348 -12.61 -13.45 -7.80
N THR A 349 -11.40 -13.11 -8.27
CA THR A 349 -10.64 -11.92 -7.81
C THR A 349 -11.44 -10.64 -8.01
N ALA A 350 -12.01 -10.41 -9.20
CA ALA A 350 -12.78 -9.21 -9.50
C ALA A 350 -14.05 -9.06 -8.62
N ILE A 351 -14.69 -10.17 -8.25
CA ILE A 351 -15.82 -10.18 -7.30
C ILE A 351 -15.34 -9.78 -5.90
N LEU A 352 -14.29 -10.42 -5.40
CA LEU A 352 -13.72 -10.14 -4.09
C LEU A 352 -13.23 -8.69 -3.97
N GLU A 353 -12.49 -8.19 -4.96
CA GLU A 353 -12.04 -6.79 -4.99
C GLU A 353 -13.22 -5.81 -4.97
N SER A 354 -14.26 -6.08 -5.76
CA SER A 354 -15.43 -5.19 -5.85
C SER A 354 -16.24 -5.20 -4.56
N TRP A 355 -16.38 -6.35 -3.90
CA TRP A 355 -16.99 -6.46 -2.58
C TRP A 355 -16.15 -5.76 -1.52
N GLN A 356 -14.83 -5.95 -1.50
CA GLN A 356 -13.90 -5.30 -0.56
C GLN A 356 -13.93 -3.77 -0.70
N ARG A 357 -13.94 -3.23 -1.93
CA ARG A 357 -14.10 -1.78 -2.16
C ARG A 357 -15.45 -1.28 -1.65
N LYS A 358 -16.55 -2.02 -1.90
CA LYS A 358 -17.89 -1.63 -1.42
C LYS A 358 -18.03 -1.74 0.10
N PHE A 359 -17.38 -2.70 0.74
CA PHE A 359 -17.29 -2.85 2.19
C PHE A 359 -16.69 -1.61 2.85
N VAL A 360 -15.54 -1.13 2.35
CA VAL A 360 -14.88 0.09 2.87
C VAL A 360 -15.77 1.32 2.66
N GLU A 361 -16.42 1.44 1.49
CA GLU A 361 -17.34 2.55 1.20
C GLU A 361 -18.55 2.57 2.16
N VAL A 362 -19.21 1.42 2.37
CA VAL A 362 -20.41 1.31 3.21
C VAL A 362 -20.09 1.56 4.69
N VAL A 363 -18.97 1.03 5.20
CA VAL A 363 -18.55 1.28 6.59
C VAL A 363 -18.26 2.76 6.82
N HIS A 364 -17.61 3.45 5.89
CA HIS A 364 -17.39 4.89 6.05
C HIS A 364 -18.68 5.72 5.94
N GLN A 365 -19.69 5.22 5.23
CA GLN A 365 -21.03 5.85 5.16
C GLN A 365 -21.92 5.55 6.37
N SER A 366 -21.67 4.48 7.14
CA SER A 366 -22.47 4.11 8.31
C SER A 366 -22.06 4.85 9.60
N ILE A 367 -21.22 5.89 9.52
CA ILE A 367 -20.74 6.65 10.69
C ILE A 367 -21.49 7.98 10.76
N PRO A 368 -22.30 8.24 11.81
CA PRO A 368 -22.88 9.56 12.01
C PRO A 368 -21.78 10.59 12.30
N GLU A 369 -21.73 11.72 11.56
CA GLU A 369 -20.67 12.74 11.76
C GLU A 369 -20.58 13.24 13.21
N ASN A 370 -21.72 13.28 13.90
CA ASN A 370 -21.88 13.72 15.29
C ASN A 370 -21.38 12.73 16.36
N SER A 371 -20.99 11.50 16.03
CA SER A 371 -20.54 10.53 17.05
C SER A 371 -19.23 10.96 17.71
N THR A 372 -19.05 10.59 18.98
CA THR A 372 -17.77 10.74 19.70
C THR A 372 -16.70 9.73 19.25
N GLN A 373 -17.12 8.71 18.49
CA GLN A 373 -16.30 7.59 18.03
C GLN A 373 -16.03 7.68 16.52
N SER A 374 -14.97 7.01 16.09
CA SER A 374 -14.53 6.88 14.70
C SER A 374 -14.36 5.40 14.33
N ILE A 375 -14.82 5.03 13.14
CA ILE A 375 -14.73 3.66 12.63
C ILE A 375 -13.92 3.67 11.34
N HIS A 376 -13.01 2.72 11.23
CA HIS A 376 -12.08 2.57 10.12
C HIS A 376 -12.20 1.17 9.52
N ALA A 377 -12.49 1.11 8.22
CA ALA A 377 -12.43 -0.13 7.46
C ALA A 377 -11.06 -0.28 6.80
N PHE A 378 -10.55 -1.51 6.77
CA PHE A 378 -9.35 -1.88 6.04
C PHE A 378 -9.59 -3.18 5.28
N SER A 379 -9.19 -3.21 4.01
CA SER A 379 -9.27 -4.39 3.16
C SER A 379 -7.94 -4.67 2.46
N THR A 380 -7.72 -5.93 2.08
CA THR A 380 -6.57 -6.33 1.26
C THR A 380 -6.50 -5.55 -0.06
N THR A 381 -7.65 -5.28 -0.68
CA THR A 381 -7.74 -4.46 -1.90
C THR A 381 -7.35 -3.00 -1.65
N THR A 382 -7.77 -2.39 -0.53
CA THR A 382 -7.35 -1.00 -0.24
C THR A 382 -5.85 -0.86 -0.04
N LEU A 383 -5.17 -1.84 0.54
CA LEU A 383 -3.71 -1.83 0.65
C LEU A 383 -3.04 -1.95 -0.73
N ASN A 384 -3.57 -2.78 -1.63
CA ASN A 384 -3.08 -2.87 -3.01
C ASN A 384 -3.35 -1.59 -3.81
N ASP A 385 -4.54 -0.98 -3.65
CA ASP A 385 -4.89 0.31 -4.29
C ASP A 385 -3.99 1.44 -3.75
N ILE A 386 -3.64 1.45 -2.45
CA ILE A 386 -2.66 2.37 -1.85
C ILE A 386 -1.27 2.16 -2.47
N MET A 387 -0.76 0.92 -2.53
CA MET A 387 0.53 0.61 -3.14
C MET A 387 0.60 1.00 -4.63
N LYS A 388 -0.49 0.78 -5.37
CA LYS A 388 -0.64 1.19 -6.76
C LYS A 388 -0.63 2.72 -6.89
N SER A 389 -1.35 3.44 -6.02
CA SER A 389 -1.33 4.91 -5.99
C SER A 389 0.03 5.49 -5.57
N PHE A 390 0.79 4.80 -4.70
CA PHE A 390 2.17 5.16 -4.37
C PHE A 390 3.14 4.85 -5.51
N SER A 391 2.82 3.90 -6.38
CA SER A 391 3.63 3.53 -7.56
C SER A 391 3.32 4.39 -8.78
N ASP A 392 2.18 5.09 -8.81
CA ASP A 392 1.79 5.94 -9.94
C ASP A 392 2.71 7.17 -10.07
N VAL A 393 3.16 7.43 -11.30
CA VAL A 393 4.16 8.44 -11.62
C VAL A 393 3.47 9.70 -12.07
N SER A 394 3.34 10.66 -11.15
CA SER A 394 2.85 12.00 -11.51
C SER A 394 3.82 12.70 -12.47
N VAL A 395 3.50 12.60 -13.76
CA VAL A 395 4.25 13.23 -14.88
C VAL A 395 4.43 14.73 -14.65
N ILE A 396 3.46 15.38 -13.99
CA ILE A 396 3.52 16.81 -13.62
C ILE A 396 4.70 17.08 -12.68
N ARG A 397 4.92 16.25 -11.65
CA ARG A 397 6.05 16.41 -10.72
C ARG A 397 7.39 16.19 -11.42
N VAL A 398 7.49 15.16 -12.26
CA VAL A 398 8.71 14.85 -13.03
C VAL A 398 9.04 15.98 -14.02
N ALA A 399 8.09 16.39 -14.85
CA ALA A 399 8.27 17.48 -15.80
C ALA A 399 8.60 18.81 -15.09
N GLY A 400 7.91 19.11 -13.98
CA GLY A 400 8.17 20.30 -13.17
C GLY A 400 9.59 20.35 -12.60
N GLY A 401 10.09 19.25 -12.03
CA GLY A 401 11.46 19.18 -11.52
C GLY A 401 12.52 19.28 -12.62
N TYR A 402 12.29 18.65 -13.78
CA TYR A 402 13.20 18.74 -14.93
C TYR A 402 13.22 20.16 -15.51
N LEU A 403 12.08 20.84 -15.60
CA LEU A 403 11.99 22.25 -16.00
C LEU A 403 12.68 23.18 -15.01
N LEU A 404 12.55 22.93 -13.70
CA LEU A 404 13.22 23.71 -12.66
C LEU A 404 14.75 23.58 -12.74
N MET A 405 15.27 22.36 -12.94
CA MET A 405 16.71 22.12 -13.13
C MET A 405 17.24 22.70 -14.43
N LEU A 406 16.46 22.65 -15.51
CA LEU A 406 16.78 23.30 -16.78
C LEU A 406 16.83 24.82 -16.63
N ALA A 407 15.88 25.42 -15.91
CA ALA A 407 15.88 26.85 -15.60
C ALA A 407 17.09 27.25 -14.75
N TYR A 408 17.39 26.48 -13.70
CA TYR A 408 18.58 26.66 -12.85
C TYR A 408 19.87 26.64 -13.68
N ALA A 409 20.08 25.61 -14.51
CA ALA A 409 21.26 25.48 -15.37
C ALA A 409 21.34 26.56 -16.46
N CYS A 410 20.20 27.07 -16.96
CA CYS A 410 20.21 28.20 -17.86
C CYS A 410 20.66 29.49 -17.14
N VAL A 411 20.19 29.74 -15.91
CA VAL A 411 20.52 30.94 -15.13
C VAL A 411 21.98 30.93 -14.65
N THR A 412 22.47 29.84 -14.08
CA THR A 412 23.85 29.76 -13.54
C THR A 412 24.92 29.86 -14.64
N MET A 413 24.63 29.37 -15.84
CA MET A 413 25.51 29.46 -17.02
C MET A 413 25.40 30.79 -17.79
N LEU A 414 24.45 31.66 -17.43
CA LEU A 414 24.22 32.95 -18.09
C LEU A 414 25.17 34.02 -17.52
N ARG A 415 26.30 34.23 -18.20
CA ARG A 415 27.20 35.37 -17.94
C ARG A 415 26.76 36.58 -18.78
N TRP A 416 26.81 37.79 -18.20
CA TRP A 416 26.48 39.05 -18.90
C TRP A 416 27.33 39.27 -20.17
N ASP A 417 28.56 38.77 -20.20
CA ASP A 417 29.38 38.69 -21.41
C ASP A 417 28.77 37.70 -22.42
N CYS A 418 28.05 38.20 -23.43
CA CYS A 418 27.46 37.39 -24.51
C CYS A 418 28.47 36.51 -25.27
N ALA A 419 29.76 36.86 -25.26
CA ALA A 419 30.86 36.08 -25.85
C ALA A 419 31.42 34.95 -24.94
N LYS A 420 31.01 34.92 -23.66
CA LYS A 420 31.36 33.92 -22.64
C LYS A 420 30.16 33.15 -22.10
N SER A 421 28.93 33.58 -22.38
CA SER A 421 27.70 32.91 -21.95
C SER A 421 27.63 31.46 -22.45
N GLN A 422 27.28 30.55 -21.55
CA GLN A 422 27.23 29.09 -21.81
C GLN A 422 25.83 28.50 -21.61
N GLY A 423 24.77 29.30 -21.51
CA GLY A 423 23.40 28.81 -21.30
C GLY A 423 22.95 27.70 -22.28
N ALA A 424 23.42 27.74 -23.54
CA ALA A 424 23.17 26.69 -24.52
C ALA A 424 23.88 25.36 -24.23
N VAL A 425 25.06 25.41 -23.60
CA VAL A 425 25.80 24.23 -23.16
C VAL A 425 25.10 23.62 -21.94
N GLY A 426 24.64 24.44 -20.99
CA GLY A 426 23.80 24.01 -19.87
C GLY A 426 22.50 23.36 -20.34
N LEU A 427 21.76 24.01 -21.24
CA LEU A 427 20.51 23.49 -21.82
C LEU A 427 20.72 22.13 -22.52
N ALA A 428 21.74 22.03 -23.38
CA ALA A 428 22.07 20.77 -24.04
C ALA A 428 22.56 19.70 -23.04
N GLY A 429 23.29 20.11 -22.01
CA GLY A 429 23.75 19.25 -20.92
C GLY A 429 22.60 18.61 -20.15
N VAL A 430 21.65 19.39 -19.63
CA VAL A 430 20.48 18.88 -18.91
C VAL A 430 19.64 17.95 -19.79
N LEU A 431 19.45 18.28 -21.08
CA LEU A 431 18.72 17.41 -22.02
C LEU A 431 19.47 16.10 -22.32
N LEU A 432 20.80 16.11 -22.38
CA LEU A 432 21.61 14.90 -22.53
C LEU A 432 21.61 14.04 -21.26
N VAL A 433 21.65 14.64 -20.07
CA VAL A 433 21.50 13.93 -18.79
C VAL A 433 20.12 13.28 -18.71
N ALA A 434 19.05 14.02 -19.06
CA ALA A 434 17.69 13.49 -19.13
C ALA A 434 17.57 12.29 -20.09
N LEU A 435 18.15 12.40 -21.29
CA LEU A 435 18.19 11.31 -22.27
C LEU A 435 19.04 10.11 -21.79
N SER A 436 20.13 10.36 -21.06
CA SER A 436 20.97 9.32 -20.46
C SER A 436 20.23 8.54 -19.37
N VAL A 437 19.51 9.23 -18.47
CA VAL A 437 18.64 8.60 -17.45
C VAL A 437 17.56 7.74 -18.12
N ALA A 438 16.89 8.27 -19.16
CA ALA A 438 15.91 7.50 -19.93
C ALA A 438 16.55 6.29 -20.65
N ALA A 439 17.72 6.43 -21.24
CA ALA A 439 18.41 5.30 -21.88
C ALA A 439 18.85 4.22 -20.88
N GLY A 440 19.32 4.63 -19.68
CA GLY A 440 19.69 3.71 -18.60
C GLY A 440 18.48 2.92 -18.08
N LEU A 441 17.38 3.60 -17.77
CA LEU A 441 16.12 2.95 -17.37
C LEU A 441 15.59 2.04 -18.49
N GLY A 442 15.60 2.50 -19.74
CA GLY A 442 15.19 1.70 -20.89
C GLY A 442 16.03 0.43 -21.07
N LEU A 443 17.35 0.50 -20.87
CA LEU A 443 18.22 -0.67 -20.87
C LEU A 443 17.92 -1.63 -19.71
N CYS A 444 17.71 -1.13 -18.49
CA CYS A 444 17.29 -1.96 -17.35
C CYS A 444 15.98 -2.70 -17.64
N SER A 445 15.01 -2.03 -18.26
CA SER A 445 13.74 -2.64 -18.70
C SER A 445 13.95 -3.74 -19.75
N LEU A 446 14.85 -3.54 -20.71
CA LEU A 446 15.18 -4.54 -21.75
C LEU A 446 15.93 -5.75 -21.18
N LEU A 447 16.59 -5.61 -20.03
CA LEU A 447 17.20 -6.71 -19.26
C LEU A 447 16.18 -7.47 -18.39
N GLY A 448 14.89 -7.07 -18.40
CA GLY A 448 13.84 -7.71 -17.62
C GLY A 448 13.82 -7.34 -16.14
N LEU A 449 14.46 -6.24 -15.75
CA LEU A 449 14.38 -5.71 -14.38
C LEU A 449 13.03 -4.98 -14.19
N SER A 450 12.24 -5.43 -13.23
CA SER A 450 11.02 -4.75 -12.82
C SER A 450 11.32 -3.47 -12.02
N PHE A 451 10.49 -2.45 -12.20
CA PHE A 451 10.57 -1.19 -11.47
C PHE A 451 9.67 -1.21 -10.24
N ASN A 452 9.96 -0.34 -9.28
CA ASN A 452 9.15 -0.15 -8.07
C ASN A 452 8.83 1.34 -7.88
N ALA A 453 8.00 1.66 -6.88
CA ALA A 453 7.62 3.05 -6.58
C ALA A 453 8.84 3.96 -6.34
N ALA A 454 9.88 3.48 -5.66
CA ALA A 454 11.07 4.28 -5.35
C ALA A 454 11.95 4.54 -6.59
N THR A 455 12.14 3.55 -7.47
CA THR A 455 12.94 3.71 -8.70
C THR A 455 12.23 4.53 -9.76
N THR A 456 10.89 4.56 -9.77
CA THR A 456 10.13 5.44 -10.68
C THR A 456 9.99 6.87 -10.16
N GLN A 457 9.89 7.08 -8.84
CA GLN A 457 9.67 8.42 -8.26
C GLN A 457 10.95 9.15 -7.83
N VAL A 458 11.96 8.48 -7.27
CA VAL A 458 13.14 9.14 -6.68
C VAL A 458 14.33 9.14 -7.64
N LEU A 459 14.60 8.00 -8.29
CA LEU A 459 15.79 7.81 -9.12
C LEU A 459 15.92 8.83 -10.28
N PRO A 460 14.84 9.25 -10.98
CA PRO A 460 14.98 10.24 -12.06
C PRO A 460 15.47 11.61 -11.58
N PHE A 461 15.09 12.04 -10.37
CA PHE A 461 15.58 13.30 -9.78
C PHE A 461 17.00 13.15 -9.23
N LEU A 462 17.29 12.04 -8.55
CA LEU A 462 18.62 11.77 -7.99
C LEU A 462 19.68 11.67 -9.09
N ALA A 463 19.41 10.87 -10.13
CA ALA A 463 20.32 10.67 -11.25
C ALA A 463 20.51 11.94 -12.08
N LEU A 464 19.46 12.77 -12.23
CA LEU A 464 19.58 14.06 -12.88
C LEU A 464 20.40 15.05 -12.05
N GLY A 465 20.22 15.09 -10.73
CA GLY A 465 21.03 15.93 -9.83
C GLY A 465 22.52 15.61 -9.92
N ILE A 466 22.87 14.32 -9.83
CA ILE A 466 24.26 13.85 -9.94
C ILE A 466 24.84 14.16 -11.33
N GLY A 467 24.14 13.78 -12.42
CA GLY A 467 24.64 13.98 -13.78
C GLY A 467 24.75 15.45 -14.22
N VAL A 468 24.00 16.35 -13.60
CA VAL A 468 24.08 17.79 -13.84
C VAL A 468 25.27 18.44 -13.12
N ASP A 469 25.72 17.89 -11.98
CA ASP A 469 26.91 18.40 -11.26
C ASP A 469 28.20 18.19 -12.08
N ASP A 470 28.41 16.96 -12.59
CA ASP A 470 29.50 16.64 -13.54
C ASP A 470 29.50 17.59 -14.75
N MET A 471 28.30 17.90 -15.26
CA MET A 471 28.11 18.81 -16.39
C MET A 471 28.52 20.25 -16.04
N PHE A 472 28.18 20.74 -14.84
CA PHE A 472 28.63 22.05 -14.35
C PHE A 472 30.15 22.11 -14.18
N LEU A 473 30.77 21.07 -13.61
CA LEU A 473 32.22 20.99 -13.40
C LEU A 473 33.00 21.01 -14.73
N LEU A 474 32.55 20.22 -15.71
CA LEU A 474 33.13 20.18 -17.06
C LEU A 474 32.96 21.53 -17.80
N ALA A 475 31.82 22.20 -17.64
CA ALA A 475 31.61 23.51 -18.24
C ALA A 475 32.46 24.60 -17.57
N HIS A 476 32.55 24.60 -16.23
CA HIS A 476 33.34 25.57 -15.47
C HIS A 476 34.82 25.49 -15.87
N SER A 477 35.41 24.30 -15.78
CA SER A 477 36.79 24.03 -16.20
C SER A 477 37.04 24.43 -17.66
N PHE A 478 36.10 24.13 -18.58
CA PHE A 478 36.17 24.61 -19.97
C PHE A 478 36.22 26.15 -20.08
N THR A 479 35.53 26.90 -19.21
CA THR A 479 35.64 28.37 -19.21
C THR A 479 37.00 28.88 -18.77
N GLU A 480 37.63 28.24 -17.77
CA GLU A 480 38.96 28.62 -17.27
C GLU A 480 40.05 28.30 -18.29
N THR A 481 40.13 27.05 -18.78
CA THR A 481 41.09 26.66 -19.82
C THR A 481 40.89 27.46 -21.11
N GLY A 482 39.67 27.95 -21.34
CA GLY A 482 39.28 28.74 -22.51
C GLY A 482 40.05 30.05 -22.73
N SER A 483 40.84 30.49 -21.75
CA SER A 483 41.70 31.68 -21.83
C SER A 483 43.14 31.41 -22.29
N ASN A 484 43.69 30.19 -22.09
CA ASN A 484 45.15 30.00 -22.04
C ASN A 484 45.78 29.13 -23.17
N ILE A 485 44.98 28.48 -24.04
CA ILE A 485 45.49 27.51 -25.04
C ILE A 485 44.79 27.67 -26.41
N PRO A 486 45.45 27.53 -27.58
CA PRO A 486 44.79 27.58 -28.90
C PRO A 486 43.82 26.41 -29.18
N PHE A 487 42.82 26.66 -30.05
CA PHE A 487 41.63 25.81 -30.28
C PHE A 487 41.91 24.33 -30.56
N LYS A 488 42.93 24.02 -31.36
CA LYS A 488 43.22 22.64 -31.83
C LYS A 488 43.75 21.70 -30.73
N ALA A 489 44.16 22.25 -29.58
CA ALA A 489 44.72 21.50 -28.46
C ALA A 489 43.83 21.52 -27.20
N ARG A 490 42.60 22.04 -27.26
CA ARG A 490 41.72 22.15 -26.06
C ARG A 490 41.00 20.86 -25.69
N THR A 491 40.52 20.09 -26.67
CA THR A 491 39.69 18.90 -26.40
C THR A 491 40.46 17.71 -25.79
N PRO A 492 41.72 17.39 -26.14
CA PRO A 492 42.43 16.27 -25.51
C PRO A 492 42.77 16.44 -24.02
N PRO A 493 43.33 17.58 -23.54
CA PRO A 493 43.79 17.68 -22.14
C PRO A 493 42.66 17.83 -21.12
N LEU A 494 41.47 18.33 -21.50
CA LEU A 494 40.34 18.52 -20.57
C LEU A 494 39.93 17.21 -19.86
N ALA A 495 39.86 16.10 -20.60
CA ALA A 495 39.52 14.79 -20.03
C ALA A 495 40.57 14.26 -19.04
N SER A 496 41.83 14.72 -19.15
CA SER A 496 42.91 14.36 -18.20
C SER A 496 42.96 15.26 -16.97
N GLN A 497 42.29 16.42 -17.01
CA GLN A 497 42.40 17.46 -15.98
C GLN A 497 41.20 17.53 -15.05
N ALA A 498 40.02 17.04 -15.48
CA ALA A 498 38.81 16.90 -14.66
C ALA A 498 38.76 15.59 -13.82
N ASN A 499 39.81 14.76 -13.91
CA ASN A 499 39.88 13.45 -13.24
C ASN A 499 40.91 13.45 -12.09
N ARG A 500 41.11 14.63 -11.47
CA ARG A 500 41.93 14.94 -10.29
C ARG A 500 41.18 15.95 -9.43
#